data_AF-A0A3E1Q5W9-F1
#
_entry.id   AF-A0A3E1Q5W9-F1
#
_cell.length_a   1.000
_cell.length_b   1.000
_cell.length_c   1.000
_cell.angle_alpha   90.00
_cell.angle_beta   90.00
_cell.angle_gamma   90.00
#
_symmetry.space_group_name_H-M   'P 1'
#
loop_
_entity.id
_entity.type
_entity.pdbx_description
1 polymer ?
#
loop_
_entity_poly.entity_id
_entity_poly.type
_entity_poly.pdbx_seq_one_letter_code
_entity_poly.pdbx_strand_id
1 'polypeptide(L)'
;MKKRKLISLVLLIIAFVMSISFILKIEFPQGFDTYFKREYYNQYGPLAIGIEFLIASYYLLVAHKKTNFALALFGFTALLDPFFDQIGLFESIVPLYGTIIFSICALFCLWLAFKNIFTLKRISFIAAFASFILGCFVELFFNYP
;
A
#
# COMPACT_ATOMS: atom_id res chain seq x y z
N MET A 1 20.27 -9.11 -11.18
CA MET A 1 19.49 -10.17 -10.47
C MET A 1 19.69 -10.17 -8.96
N LYS A 2 20.92 -10.29 -8.43
CA LYS A 2 21.19 -10.33 -6.97
C LYS A 2 20.64 -9.08 -6.24
N LYS A 3 20.90 -7.87 -6.77
CA LYS A 3 20.40 -6.60 -6.21
C LYS A 3 18.87 -6.54 -6.13
N ARG A 4 18.16 -6.96 -7.20
CA ARG A 4 16.69 -7.00 -7.21
C ARG A 4 16.15 -7.91 -6.11
N LYS A 5 16.67 -9.14 -6.02
CA LYS A 5 16.25 -10.11 -5.00
C LYS A 5 16.48 -9.59 -3.59
N LEU A 6 17.62 -8.96 -3.34
CA LEU A 6 17.93 -8.36 -2.04
C LEU A 6 16.93 -7.24 -1.70
N ILE A 7 16.73 -6.28 -2.62
CA ILE A 7 15.77 -5.19 -2.41
C ILE A 7 14.36 -5.73 -2.20
N SER A 8 13.91 -6.69 -3.01
CA SER A 8 12.58 -7.29 -2.84
C SER A 8 12.43 -8.02 -1.51
N LEU A 9 13.48 -8.70 -1.03
CA LEU A 9 13.45 -9.37 0.27
C LEU A 9 13.32 -8.37 1.42
N VAL A 10 14.09 -7.28 1.36
CA VAL A 10 14.00 -6.19 2.36
C VAL A 10 12.60 -5.60 2.39
N LEU A 11 12.06 -5.22 1.22
CA LEU A 11 10.71 -4.65 1.13
C LEU A 11 9.65 -5.66 1.59
N LEU A 12 9.79 -6.94 1.23
CA LEU A 12 8.85 -8.00 1.62
C LEU A 12 8.84 -8.22 3.13
N ILE A 13 10.01 -8.20 3.80
CA ILE A 13 10.10 -8.31 5.26
C ILE A 13 9.41 -7.12 5.93
N ILE A 14 9.66 -5.89 5.46
CA ILE A 14 8.99 -4.69 6.00
C ILE A 14 7.48 -4.82 5.81
N ALA A 15 7.02 -5.14 4.60
CA ALA A 15 5.61 -5.31 4.29
C ALA A 15 4.94 -6.37 5.18
N PHE A 16 5.64 -7.48 5.44
CA PHE A 16 5.16 -8.56 6.29
C PHE A 16 5.03 -8.13 7.75
N VAL A 17 6.06 -7.49 8.31
CA VAL A 17 6.05 -6.98 9.69
C VAL A 17 4.94 -5.94 9.88
N MET A 18 4.79 -5.02 8.93
CA MET A 18 3.72 -4.00 8.98
C MET A 18 2.33 -4.65 8.90
N SER A 19 2.12 -5.59 7.98
CA SER A 19 0.83 -6.29 7.85
C SER A 19 0.46 -7.06 9.10
N ILE A 20 1.44 -7.73 9.74
CA ILE A 20 1.24 -8.40 11.04
C ILE A 20 0.89 -7.38 12.12
N SER A 21 1.57 -6.23 12.16
CA SER A 21 1.28 -5.20 13.16
C SER A 21 -0.15 -4.68 13.04
N PHE A 22 -0.68 -4.55 11.82
CA PHE A 22 -2.05 -4.07 11.61
C PHE A 22 -3.11 -5.14 11.82
N ILE A 23 -2.88 -6.38 11.38
CA ILE A 23 -3.87 -7.45 11.58
C ILE A 23 -4.08 -7.75 13.07
N LEU A 24 -3.03 -7.62 13.89
CA LEU A 24 -3.11 -7.80 15.34
C LEU A 24 -3.87 -6.67 16.07
N LYS A 25 -4.11 -5.54 15.41
CA LYS A 25 -4.88 -4.41 15.95
C LYS A 25 -6.36 -4.47 15.56
N ILE A 26 -6.76 -5.41 14.71
CA ILE A 26 -8.14 -5.54 14.27
C ILE A 26 -8.96 -6.13 15.43
N GLU A 27 -10.02 -5.41 15.80
CA GLU A 27 -10.97 -5.85 16.81
C GLU A 27 -12.12 -6.60 16.15
N PHE A 28 -12.27 -7.88 16.52
CA PHE A 28 -13.37 -8.71 16.02
C PHE A 28 -14.61 -8.51 16.90
N PRO A 29 -15.74 -8.09 16.31
CA PRO A 29 -16.93 -7.77 17.08
C PRO A 29 -17.58 -9.02 17.66
N GLN A 30 -18.12 -8.89 18.87
CA GLN A 30 -18.98 -9.90 19.47
C GLN A 30 -20.44 -9.64 19.04
N GLY A 31 -20.82 -10.16 17.89
CA GLY A 31 -22.19 -10.06 17.35
C GLY A 31 -22.24 -9.78 15.85
N PHE A 32 -23.34 -10.17 15.20
CA PHE A 32 -23.50 -10.03 13.74
C PHE A 32 -23.75 -8.59 13.29
N ASP A 33 -24.41 -7.76 14.10
CA ASP A 33 -24.84 -6.41 13.71
C ASP A 33 -23.65 -5.50 13.34
N THR A 34 -22.53 -5.63 14.05
CA THR A 34 -21.33 -4.81 13.82
C THR A 34 -20.62 -5.16 12.51
N TYR A 35 -20.77 -6.39 11.99
CA TYR A 35 -20.22 -6.74 10.67
C TYR A 35 -20.89 -5.97 9.53
N PHE A 36 -22.10 -5.45 9.73
CA PHE A 36 -22.82 -4.65 8.73
C PHE A 36 -22.52 -3.15 8.84
N LYS A 37 -21.69 -2.74 9.81
CA LYS A 37 -21.30 -1.35 10.02
C LYS A 37 -20.04 -1.02 9.23
N ARG A 38 -20.02 0.14 8.57
CA ARG A 38 -18.87 0.60 7.79
C ARG A 38 -17.64 0.80 8.66
N GLU A 39 -17.85 1.31 9.87
CA GLU A 39 -16.79 1.58 10.86
C GLU A 39 -15.97 0.32 11.17
N TYR A 40 -16.60 -0.86 11.12
CA TYR A 40 -15.89 -2.13 11.28
C TYR A 40 -14.90 -2.40 10.15
N TYR A 41 -15.18 -1.95 8.92
CA TYR A 41 -14.28 -2.15 7.77
C TYR A 41 -13.17 -1.11 7.70
N ASN A 42 -13.37 0.08 8.28
CA ASN A 42 -12.37 1.15 8.25
C ASN A 42 -11.04 0.68 8.84
N GLN A 43 -11.04 -0.05 9.96
CA GLN A 43 -9.82 -0.58 10.61
C GLN A 43 -8.91 -1.44 9.71
N TYR A 44 -9.42 -1.94 8.57
CA TYR A 44 -8.65 -2.70 7.59
C TYR A 44 -7.83 -1.83 6.64
N GLY A 45 -8.01 -0.50 6.62
CA GLY A 45 -7.26 0.42 5.74
C GLY A 45 -5.74 0.26 5.83
N PRO A 46 -5.12 0.35 7.02
CA PRO A 46 -3.68 0.15 7.18
C PRO A 46 -3.22 -1.24 6.71
N LEU A 47 -4.06 -2.27 6.95
CA LEU A 47 -3.79 -3.63 6.48
C LEU A 47 -3.86 -3.71 4.95
N ALA A 48 -4.82 -3.06 4.30
CA ALA A 48 -4.94 -3.02 2.84
C ALA A 48 -3.67 -2.46 2.19
N ILE A 49 -3.14 -1.34 2.70
CA ILE A 49 -1.85 -0.78 2.27
C ILE A 49 -0.72 -1.79 2.47
N GLY A 50 -0.70 -2.49 3.61
CA GLY A 50 0.27 -3.56 3.89
C GLY A 50 0.21 -4.72 2.89
N ILE A 51 -0.99 -5.16 2.52
CA ILE A 51 -1.21 -6.22 1.52
C ILE A 51 -0.76 -5.76 0.13
N GLU A 52 -1.08 -4.52 -0.28
CA GLU A 52 -0.57 -3.96 -1.53
C GLU A 52 0.97 -3.97 -1.56
N PHE A 53 1.60 -3.59 -0.45
CA PHE A 53 3.05 -3.60 -0.33
C PHE A 53 3.65 -5.02 -0.40
N LEU A 54 3.00 -6.00 0.24
CA LEU A 54 3.38 -7.41 0.18
C LEU A 54 3.33 -7.93 -1.27
N ILE A 55 2.23 -7.67 -1.98
CA ILE A 55 2.05 -8.09 -3.37
C ILE A 55 3.10 -7.42 -4.27
N ALA A 56 3.33 -6.12 -4.11
CA ALA A 56 4.31 -5.38 -4.90
C ALA A 56 5.74 -5.92 -4.68
N SER A 57 6.10 -6.19 -3.43
CA SER A 57 7.40 -6.75 -3.05
C SER A 57 7.60 -8.17 -3.57
N TYR A 58 6.55 -9.01 -3.48
CA TYR A 58 6.57 -10.36 -4.03
C TYR A 58 6.69 -10.35 -5.56
N TYR A 59 5.93 -9.51 -6.25
CA TYR A 59 6.05 -9.33 -7.70
C TYR A 59 7.46 -8.90 -8.11
N LEU A 60 8.09 -8.01 -7.34
CA LEU A 60 9.48 -7.63 -7.57
C LEU A 60 10.46 -8.80 -7.40
N LEU A 61 10.24 -9.67 -6.40
CA LEU A 61 11.05 -10.87 -6.15
C LEU A 61 11.03 -11.82 -7.36
N VAL A 62 9.82 -12.16 -7.82
CA VAL A 62 9.60 -13.12 -8.93
C VAL A 62 9.73 -12.51 -10.31
N ALA A 63 10.07 -11.22 -10.42
CA ALA A 63 10.20 -10.51 -11.70
C ALA A 63 8.90 -10.44 -12.51
N HIS A 64 7.75 -10.31 -11.85
CA HIS A 64 6.47 -10.36 -12.53
C HIS A 64 6.27 -9.18 -13.50
N LYS A 65 5.56 -9.39 -14.61
CA LYS A 65 5.31 -8.33 -15.61
C LYS A 65 4.48 -7.15 -15.07
N LYS A 66 3.76 -7.34 -13.96
CA LYS A 66 2.95 -6.31 -13.30
C LYS A 66 3.69 -5.60 -12.15
N THR A 67 4.98 -5.86 -11.92
CA THR A 67 5.72 -5.30 -10.78
C THR A 67 5.66 -3.78 -10.71
N ASN A 68 5.95 -3.07 -11.81
CA ASN A 68 5.96 -1.60 -11.77
C ASN A 68 4.57 -1.02 -11.52
N PHE A 69 3.51 -1.69 -11.97
CA PHE A 69 2.13 -1.28 -11.64
C PHE A 69 1.83 -1.48 -10.16
N ALA A 70 2.16 -2.65 -9.59
CA ALA A 70 1.92 -2.93 -8.18
C ALA A 70 2.72 -2.01 -7.25
N LEU A 71 3.99 -1.73 -7.59
CA LEU A 71 4.83 -0.76 -6.87
C LEU A 71 4.25 0.66 -6.93
N ALA A 72 3.71 1.06 -8.08
CA ALA A 72 3.08 2.36 -8.23
C ALA A 72 1.75 2.45 -7.46
N LEU A 73 0.93 1.40 -7.50
CA LEU A 73 -0.32 1.32 -6.74
C LEU A 73 -0.06 1.51 -5.25
N PHE A 74 0.75 0.63 -4.64
CA PHE A 74 1.15 0.77 -3.24
C PHE A 74 1.73 2.17 -2.97
N GLY A 75 2.62 2.64 -3.84
CA GLY A 75 3.28 3.93 -3.67
C GLY A 75 2.32 5.12 -3.67
N PHE A 76 1.26 5.08 -4.49
CA PHE A 76 0.23 6.11 -4.48
C PHE A 76 -0.69 5.96 -3.27
N THR A 77 -1.23 4.78 -3.01
CA THR A 77 -2.12 4.52 -1.86
C THR A 77 -1.49 5.02 -0.55
N ALA A 78 -0.25 4.60 -0.27
CA ALA A 78 0.48 4.96 0.94
C ALA A 78 0.83 6.45 1.08
N LEU A 79 0.94 7.21 -0.02
CA LEU A 79 1.20 8.65 0.02
C LEU A 79 -0.07 9.48 0.01
N LEU A 80 -1.17 8.93 -0.50
CA LEU A 80 -2.47 9.57 -0.51
C LEU A 80 -3.06 9.66 0.90
N ASP A 81 -2.86 8.65 1.74
CA ASP A 81 -3.30 8.66 3.16
C ASP A 81 -2.83 9.93 3.91
N PRO A 82 -1.51 10.19 4.10
CA PRO A 82 -1.06 11.40 4.80
C PRO A 82 -1.36 12.70 4.03
N PHE A 83 -1.44 12.63 2.69
CA PHE A 83 -1.79 13.80 1.89
C PHE A 83 -3.25 14.22 2.12
N PHE A 84 -4.17 13.26 2.14
CA PHE A 84 -5.59 13.50 2.37
C PHE A 84 -5.89 13.92 3.80
N ASP A 85 -5.17 13.37 4.78
CA ASP A 85 -5.18 13.83 6.17
C ASP A 85 -4.74 15.30 6.27
N GLN A 86 -3.63 15.67 5.63
CA GLN A 86 -3.10 17.03 5.68
C GLN A 86 -4.01 18.09 5.04
N ILE A 87 -4.75 17.75 3.98
CA ILE A 87 -5.71 18.67 3.36
C ILE A 87 -7.09 18.66 4.05
N GLY A 88 -7.28 17.83 5.08
CA GLY A 88 -8.53 17.73 5.84
C GLY A 88 -9.64 16.97 5.13
N LEU A 89 -9.33 16.02 4.24
CA LEU A 89 -10.34 15.21 3.56
C LEU A 89 -10.93 14.13 4.47
N PHE A 90 -10.11 13.53 5.33
CA PHE A 90 -10.47 12.58 6.39
C PHE A 90 -9.37 12.58 7.46
N GLU A 91 -9.61 11.94 8.61
CA GLU A 91 -8.56 11.66 9.61
C GLU A 91 -7.92 10.31 9.32
N SER A 92 -6.59 10.26 9.19
CA SER A 92 -5.90 8.99 8.93
C SER A 92 -6.01 8.04 10.12
N ILE A 93 -6.45 6.81 9.84
CA ILE A 93 -6.46 5.70 10.80
C ILE A 93 -5.11 4.96 10.84
N VAL A 94 -4.17 5.31 9.95
CA VAL A 94 -2.84 4.72 9.94
C VAL A 94 -2.03 5.35 11.08
N PRO A 95 -1.45 4.55 12.00
CA PRO A 95 -0.65 5.11 13.07
C PRO A 95 0.63 5.75 12.52
N LEU A 96 1.12 6.81 13.18
CA LEU A 96 2.26 7.62 12.72
C LEU A 96 3.50 6.81 12.28
N TYR A 97 3.85 5.76 13.03
CA TYR A 97 4.99 4.90 12.66
C TYR A 97 4.76 4.21 11.30
N GLY A 98 3.53 3.79 11.02
CA GLY A 98 3.12 3.19 9.77
C GLY A 98 3.17 4.20 8.63
N THR A 99 2.63 5.40 8.85
CA THR A 99 2.67 6.50 7.88
C THR A 99 4.10 6.84 7.46
N ILE A 100 5.03 6.95 8.43
CA ILE A 100 6.45 7.25 8.14
C ILE A 100 7.10 6.12 7.34
N ILE A 101 6.96 4.86 7.80
CA ILE A 101 7.59 3.70 7.15
C ILE A 101 7.04 3.51 5.73
N PHE A 102 5.71 3.57 5.57
CA PHE A 102 5.07 3.43 4.28
C PHE A 102 5.40 4.58 3.35
N SER A 103 5.46 5.84 3.81
CA SER A 103 5.83 6.97 2.97
C SER A 103 7.24 6.83 2.39
N ILE A 104 8.22 6.42 3.22
CA ILE A 104 9.60 6.18 2.76
C ILE A 104 9.63 5.04 1.73
N CYS A 105 8.96 3.93 2.02
CA CYS A 105 8.89 2.79 1.12
C CYS A 105 8.15 3.13 -0.17
N ALA A 106 7.11 3.96 -0.10
CA ALA A 106 6.28 4.38 -1.21
C ALA A 106 7.06 5.26 -2.20
N LEU A 107 7.77 6.27 -1.69
CA LEU A 107 8.67 7.09 -2.52
C LEU A 107 9.72 6.23 -3.23
N PHE A 108 10.31 5.28 -2.51
CA PHE A 108 11.25 4.33 -3.09
C PHE A 108 10.60 3.43 -4.15
N CYS A 109 9.39 2.91 -3.89
CA CYS A 109 8.66 2.06 -4.84
C CYS A 109 8.24 2.82 -6.10
N LEU A 110 7.79 4.07 -5.98
CA LEU A 110 7.48 4.94 -7.12
C LEU A 110 8.74 5.19 -7.95
N TRP A 111 9.87 5.50 -7.29
CA TRP A 111 11.14 5.66 -7.97
C TRP A 111 11.54 4.40 -8.76
N LEU A 112 11.43 3.20 -8.15
CA LEU A 112 11.67 1.93 -8.82
C LEU A 112 10.75 1.73 -10.02
N ALA A 113 9.45 2.01 -9.87
CA ALA A 113 8.42 1.80 -10.87
C ALA A 113 8.61 2.69 -12.11
N PHE A 114 8.84 3.99 -11.91
CA PHE A 114 8.96 4.96 -12.99
C PHE A 114 10.33 4.90 -13.69
N LYS A 115 11.43 4.69 -12.95
CA LYS A 115 12.75 4.51 -13.55
C LYS A 115 12.92 3.15 -14.20
N ASN A 116 12.04 2.18 -13.91
CA ASN A 116 12.11 0.81 -14.43
C ASN A 116 13.51 0.19 -14.27
N ILE A 117 14.08 0.32 -13.07
CA ILE A 117 15.50 0.02 -12.78
C ILE A 117 15.90 -1.41 -13.14
N PHE A 118 14.96 -2.36 -12.98
CA PHE A 118 15.20 -3.78 -13.23
C PHE A 118 14.72 -4.24 -14.61
N THR A 119 14.44 -3.31 -15.52
CA THR A 119 14.12 -3.56 -16.93
C THR A 119 13.03 -4.64 -17.13
N LEU A 120 12.02 -4.67 -16.25
CA LEU A 120 10.95 -5.67 -16.28
C LEU A 120 9.92 -5.35 -17.38
N LYS A 121 9.04 -4.39 -17.09
CA LYS A 121 8.09 -3.83 -18.05
C LYS A 121 7.79 -2.40 -17.66
N ARG A 122 8.16 -1.44 -18.51
CA ARG A 122 7.93 -0.02 -18.22
C ARG A 122 6.44 0.22 -17.97
N ILE A 123 6.13 0.97 -16.92
CA ILE A 123 4.76 1.41 -16.66
C ILE A 123 4.33 2.37 -17.77
N SER A 124 3.17 2.12 -18.38
CA SER A 124 2.58 3.07 -19.31
C SER A 124 1.92 4.22 -18.53
N PHE A 125 1.73 5.36 -19.18
CA PHE A 125 1.02 6.48 -18.57
C PHE A 125 -0.39 6.07 -18.07
N ILE A 126 -1.13 5.32 -18.89
CA ILE A 126 -2.46 4.80 -18.54
C ILE A 126 -2.39 3.90 -17.30
N ALA A 127 -1.38 3.03 -17.21
CA ALA A 127 -1.22 2.15 -16.06
C ALA A 127 -0.85 2.92 -14.79
N ALA A 128 -0.01 3.96 -14.91
CA ALA A 128 0.34 4.84 -13.79
C ALA A 128 -0.86 5.66 -13.30
N PHE A 129 -1.65 6.20 -14.23
CA PHE A 129 -2.89 6.91 -13.90
C PHE A 129 -3.91 5.97 -13.27
N ALA A 130 -4.08 4.75 -13.80
CA ALA A 130 -4.95 3.75 -13.21
C ALA A 130 -4.51 3.34 -11.79
N SER A 131 -3.20 3.19 -11.53
CA SER A 131 -2.71 2.90 -10.18
C SER A 131 -2.97 4.06 -9.22
N PHE A 132 -2.87 5.32 -9.67
CA PHE A 132 -3.21 6.48 -8.85
C PHE A 132 -4.71 6.50 -8.50
N ILE A 133 -5.58 6.35 -9.52
CA ILE A 133 -7.03 6.34 -9.33
C ILE A 133 -7.46 5.19 -8.40
N LEU A 134 -6.89 3.99 -8.57
CA LEU A 134 -7.16 2.87 -7.68
C LEU A 134 -6.69 3.15 -6.24
N GLY A 135 -5.52 3.77 -6.06
CA GLY A 135 -5.07 4.21 -4.74
C GLY A 135 -6.05 5.18 -4.08
N CYS A 136 -6.57 6.16 -4.83
CA CYS A 136 -7.63 7.05 -4.33
C CYS A 136 -8.88 6.27 -3.90
N PHE A 137 -9.32 5.28 -4.69
CA PHE A 137 -10.48 4.47 -4.33
C PHE A 137 -10.26 3.66 -3.05
N VAL A 138 -9.07 3.09 -2.87
CA VAL A 138 -8.71 2.34 -1.66
C VAL A 138 -8.77 3.27 -0.44
N GLU A 139 -8.12 4.43 -0.52
CA GLU A 139 -8.10 5.41 0.57
C GLU A 139 -9.50 5.91 0.93
N LEU A 140 -10.30 6.30 -0.08
CA LEU A 140 -11.66 6.77 0.16
C LEU A 140 -12.57 5.67 0.71
N PHE A 141 -12.38 4.42 0.29
CA PHE A 141 -13.19 3.32 0.79
C PHE A 141 -13.02 3.12 2.30
N PHE A 142 -11.78 3.14 2.79
CA PHE A 142 -11.46 2.85 4.19
C PHE A 142 -11.50 4.07 5.12
N ASN A 143 -11.22 5.28 4.62
CA ASN A 143 -11.07 6.47 5.46
C ASN A 143 -12.19 7.50 5.31
N TYR A 144 -12.88 7.56 4.16
CA TYR A 144 -13.93 8.56 3.98
C TYR A 144 -15.16 8.20 4.82
N PRO A 145 -15.76 9.14 5.58
CA PRO A 145 -16.97 8.88 6.38
C PRO A 145 -18.16 8.44 5.54
#